data_AF-A0A9E3CT14-F1
#
_entry.id   AF-A0A9E3CT14-F1
#
_cell.length_a   1.000
_cell.length_b   1.000
_cell.length_c   1.000
_cell.angle_alpha   90.00
_cell.angle_beta   90.00
_cell.angle_gamma   90.00
#
_symmetry.space_group_name_H-M   'P 1'
#
loop_
_entity.id
_entity.type
_entity.pdbx_description
1 polymer ?
#
loop_
_entity_poly.entity_id
_entity_poly.type
_entity_poly.pdbx_seq_one_letter_code
_entity_poly.pdbx_strand_id
1 'polypeptide(L)'
;MSDRIGALILQSIWASWRDSIRRRRAAGATNDAGSNVERVEMTMHVGTHIDALGHFSIGGELYNGLNAGDVVTDWGLERLGIEHMPPMISRGVLLDVSGLDGGAFLEPGRVVAPDDLARAADAAEVAIGAGDIVLIRTGWGRFFAVNNDRYLQGE
;
A
#
# COMPACT_ATOMS: atom_id res chain seq x y z
N MET A 1 -31.57 -2.75 -0.41
CA MET A 1 -30.58 -1.72 -0.05
C MET A 1 -29.21 -2.29 -0.35
N SER A 2 -28.28 -1.48 -0.87
CA SER A 2 -26.94 -1.95 -1.26
C SER A 2 -25.97 -1.64 -0.13
N ASP A 3 -25.45 -2.69 0.52
CA ASP A 3 -24.36 -2.56 1.47
C ASP A 3 -23.08 -2.21 0.72
N ARG A 4 -22.89 -0.91 0.49
CA ARG A 4 -21.60 -0.39 0.08
C ARG A 4 -20.75 -0.24 1.34
N ILE A 5 -19.92 -1.24 1.59
CA ILE A 5 -18.70 -1.07 2.39
C ILE A 5 -18.01 0.18 1.82
N GLY A 6 -17.79 1.18 2.68
CA GLY A 6 -17.23 2.46 2.27
C GLY A 6 -15.81 2.28 1.78
N ALA A 7 -15.61 2.32 0.46
CA ALA A 7 -14.26 2.44 -0.09
C ALA A 7 -13.68 3.78 0.37
N LEU A 8 -12.50 3.76 0.99
CA LEU A 8 -11.75 4.96 1.40
C LEU A 8 -11.16 5.76 0.21
N ILE A 9 -11.67 5.49 -0.99
CA ILE A 9 -11.22 6.02 -2.28
C ILE A 9 -12.45 6.67 -2.93
N LEU A 10 -12.49 8.00 -2.97
CA LEU A 10 -13.57 8.73 -3.62
C LEU A 10 -13.35 8.74 -5.14
N GLN A 11 -13.78 7.67 -5.80
CA GLN A 11 -13.79 7.60 -7.26
C GLN A 11 -15.09 8.23 -7.80
N SER A 12 -14.97 9.21 -8.69
CA SER A 12 -16.11 9.82 -9.38
C SER A 12 -15.86 9.94 -10.88
N ILE A 13 -16.90 9.69 -11.68
CA ILE A 13 -16.87 9.94 -13.13
C ILE A 13 -17.15 11.43 -13.33
N TRP A 14 -16.13 12.19 -13.72
CA TRP A 14 -16.22 13.63 -13.96
C TRP A 14 -16.74 13.96 -15.37
N ALA A 15 -16.47 13.09 -16.34
CA ALA A 15 -17.09 13.11 -17.66
C ALA A 15 -17.32 11.67 -18.16
N SER A 16 -18.48 11.39 -18.74
CA SER A 16 -18.78 10.07 -19.30
C SER A 16 -18.52 10.01 -20.82
N TRP A 17 -18.46 8.79 -21.36
CA TRP A 17 -18.42 8.54 -22.80
C TRP A 17 -19.58 9.20 -23.56
N ARG A 18 -20.73 9.39 -22.91
CA ARG A 18 -21.90 10.06 -23.49
C ARG A 18 -21.70 11.57 -23.59
N ASP A 19 -21.04 12.17 -22.59
CA ASP A 19 -20.73 13.60 -22.57
C ASP A 19 -19.66 13.97 -23.59
N SER A 20 -18.63 13.14 -23.72
CA SER A 20 -17.59 13.31 -24.73
C SER A 20 -18.15 13.15 -26.15
N ILE A 21 -18.95 12.11 -26.46
CA ILE A 21 -19.62 12.00 -27.77
C ILE A 21 -20.52 13.21 -28.04
N ARG A 22 -21.35 13.64 -27.08
CA ARG A 22 -22.24 14.81 -27.26
C ARG A 22 -21.46 16.07 -27.61
N ARG A 23 -20.35 16.34 -26.91
CA ARG A 23 -19.48 17.50 -27.18
C ARG A 23 -18.76 17.37 -28.53
N ARG A 24 -18.27 16.19 -28.90
CA ARG A 24 -17.58 15.94 -30.18
C ARG A 24 -18.50 16.10 -31.38
N ARG A 25 -19.72 15.56 -31.32
CA ARG A 25 -20.76 15.78 -32.34
C ARG A 25 -21.11 17.27 -32.50
N ALA A 26 -21.25 18.00 -31.39
CA ALA A 26 -21.48 19.45 -31.42
C ALA A 26 -20.30 20.24 -32.02
N ALA A 27 -19.08 19.70 -31.98
CA ALA A 27 -17.88 20.24 -32.64
C ALA A 27 -17.67 19.72 -34.07
N GLY A 28 -18.67 19.05 -34.68
CA GLY A 28 -18.60 18.56 -36.07
C GLY A 28 -17.83 17.25 -36.28
N ALA A 29 -17.44 16.55 -35.21
CA ALA A 29 -16.81 15.24 -35.35
C ALA A 29 -17.83 14.18 -35.81
N THR A 30 -17.45 13.36 -36.80
CA THR A 30 -18.28 12.31 -37.40
C THR A 30 -18.07 10.92 -36.79
N ASN A 31 -17.07 10.75 -35.92
CA ASN A 31 -16.84 9.51 -35.18
C ASN A 31 -17.37 9.59 -33.74
N ASP A 32 -17.95 8.49 -33.28
CA ASP A 32 -18.53 8.34 -31.94
C ASP A 32 -17.51 7.87 -30.89
N ALA A 33 -16.28 8.38 -30.97
CA ALA A 33 -15.23 8.05 -30.00
C ALA A 33 -15.48 8.79 -28.66
N GLY A 34 -16.07 8.08 -27.69
CA GLY A 34 -16.29 8.53 -26.33
C GLY A 34 -15.22 8.03 -25.34
N SER A 35 -14.95 8.83 -24.31
CA SER A 35 -14.07 8.52 -23.19
C SER A 35 -14.79 8.75 -21.86
N ASN A 36 -14.56 7.88 -20.88
CA ASN A 36 -14.81 8.21 -19.47
C ASN A 36 -13.58 8.93 -18.90
N VAL A 37 -13.79 9.74 -17.85
CA VAL A 37 -12.71 10.43 -17.12
C VAL A 37 -13.04 10.35 -15.64
N GLU A 38 -12.17 9.66 -14.90
CA GLU A 38 -12.27 9.42 -13.47
C GLU A 38 -11.42 10.43 -12.68
N ARG A 39 -11.95 10.92 -11.56
CA ARG A 39 -11.16 11.55 -10.49
C ARG A 39 -11.02 10.57 -9.33
N VAL A 40 -9.82 10.47 -8.79
CA VAL A 40 -9.48 9.73 -7.57
C VAL A 40 -8.95 10.72 -6.55
N GLU A 41 -9.35 10.56 -5.29
CA GLU A 41 -8.88 11.34 -4.15
C GLU A 41 -8.72 10.38 -2.96
N MET A 42 -7.53 10.41 -2.35
CA MET A 42 -7.07 9.50 -1.29
C MET A 42 -5.83 10.09 -0.61
N THR A 43 -5.51 9.62 0.61
CA THR A 43 -4.19 9.84 1.21
C THR A 43 -3.20 8.77 0.74
N MET A 44 -1.90 9.02 0.86
CA MET A 44 -0.86 8.10 0.36
C MET A 44 -0.76 6.75 1.11
N HIS A 45 -1.40 6.63 2.28
CA HIS A 45 -1.43 5.41 3.11
C HIS A 45 -2.69 4.54 2.91
N VAL A 46 -3.41 4.73 1.80
CA VAL A 46 -4.65 3.99 1.50
C VAL A 46 -4.41 2.91 0.45
N GLY A 47 -4.77 1.67 0.79
CA GLY A 47 -4.52 0.50 -0.04
C GLY A 47 -3.07 0.01 0.06
N THR A 48 -2.60 -0.79 -0.90
CA THR A 48 -1.20 -1.22 -0.97
C THR A 48 -0.32 -0.02 -1.31
N HIS A 49 0.57 0.38 -0.37
CA HIS A 49 1.42 1.56 -0.49
C HIS A 49 2.87 1.25 -0.04
N ILE A 50 3.72 2.27 -0.05
CA ILE A 50 5.12 2.23 0.41
C ILE A 50 5.35 3.46 1.28
N ASP A 51 5.87 3.25 2.49
CA ASP A 51 6.31 4.33 3.36
C ASP A 51 7.73 4.78 2.99
N ALA A 52 7.89 6.08 2.76
CA ALA A 52 9.20 6.69 2.57
C ALA A 52 9.96 6.79 3.91
N LEU A 53 11.28 6.97 3.85
CA LEU A 53 12.12 7.10 5.06
C LEU A 53 11.75 8.29 5.95
N GLY A 54 11.05 9.30 5.42
CA GLY A 54 10.50 10.42 6.18
C GLY A 54 9.08 10.22 6.73
N HIS A 55 8.45 9.04 6.54
CA HIS A 55 7.09 8.77 7.02
C HIS A 55 6.98 8.79 8.55
N PHE A 56 7.98 8.24 9.24
CA PHE A 56 7.94 8.02 10.69
C PHE A 56 9.12 8.65 11.41
N SER A 57 8.90 9.15 12.63
CA SER A 57 9.92 9.75 13.49
C SER A 57 9.85 9.20 14.91
N ILE A 58 10.96 9.27 15.65
CA ILE A 58 11.01 8.94 17.08
C ILE A 58 11.72 10.08 17.80
N GLY A 59 11.11 10.66 18.84
CA GLY A 59 11.72 11.72 19.64
C GLY A 59 12.02 13.03 18.90
N GLY A 60 11.41 13.26 17.72
CA GLY A 60 11.73 14.39 16.84
C GLY A 60 12.89 14.13 15.86
N GLU A 61 13.35 12.88 15.76
CA GLU A 61 14.41 12.45 14.83
C GLU A 61 13.84 11.54 13.73
N LEU A 62 14.33 11.73 12.50
CA LEU A 62 14.06 10.93 11.31
C LEU A 62 15.28 10.05 10.97
N TYR A 63 15.13 9.18 9.96
CA TYR A 63 16.24 8.37 9.45
C TYR A 63 17.53 9.18 9.21
N ASN A 64 18.67 8.58 9.57
CA ASN A 64 20.01 9.17 9.49
C ASN A 64 20.23 10.42 10.40
N GLY A 65 19.52 10.51 11.53
CA GLY A 65 19.76 11.54 12.55
C GLY A 65 19.26 12.94 12.17
N LEU A 66 18.34 13.04 11.22
CA LEU A 66 17.80 14.33 10.79
C LEU A 66 16.74 14.83 11.77
N ASN A 67 16.83 16.09 12.18
CA ASN A 67 15.79 16.73 12.98
C ASN A 67 14.50 16.87 12.15
N ALA A 68 13.38 16.36 12.66
CA ALA A 68 12.10 16.40 11.97
C ALA A 68 11.62 17.84 11.71
N GLY A 69 11.91 18.79 12.60
CA GLY A 69 11.58 20.20 12.43
C GLY A 69 12.37 20.91 11.32
N ASP A 70 13.51 20.34 10.88
CA ASP A 70 14.32 20.84 9.77
C ASP A 70 14.04 20.11 8.44
N VAL A 71 13.02 19.24 8.40
CA VAL A 71 12.69 18.38 7.25
C VAL A 71 11.21 18.39 6.92
N VAL A 72 10.33 18.43 7.92
CA VAL A 72 8.87 18.42 7.75
C VAL A 72 8.35 19.86 7.68
N THR A 73 7.68 20.20 6.59
CA THR A 73 7.11 21.54 6.34
C THR A 73 5.63 21.46 5.97
N ASP A 74 4.94 22.60 5.96
CA ASP A 74 3.55 22.72 5.47
C ASP A 74 3.38 22.27 3.99
N TRP A 75 4.48 22.18 3.23
CA TRP A 75 4.49 21.79 1.81
C TRP A 75 4.98 20.36 1.58
N GLY A 76 5.31 19.63 2.65
CA GLY A 76 5.81 18.25 2.59
C GLY A 76 7.22 18.11 3.17
N LEU A 77 7.90 17.04 2.74
CA LEU A 77 9.25 16.68 3.21
C LEU A 77 10.31 17.32 2.32
N GLU A 78 11.25 18.10 2.88
CA GLU A 78 12.40 18.63 2.12
C GLU A 78 13.48 17.58 1.83
N ARG A 79 13.47 16.49 2.60
CA ARG A 79 14.39 15.34 2.52
C ARG A 79 13.63 14.08 2.91
N LEU A 80 14.11 12.92 2.44
CA LEU A 80 13.51 11.60 2.70
C LEU A 80 12.09 11.39 2.13
N GLY A 81 11.64 12.24 1.21
CA GLY A 81 10.41 12.05 0.46
C GLY A 81 10.47 10.88 -0.53
N ILE A 82 9.30 10.38 -0.94
CA ILE A 82 9.17 9.19 -1.79
C ILE A 82 9.72 9.41 -3.21
N GLU A 83 9.77 10.67 -3.66
CA GLU A 83 10.33 11.10 -4.95
C GLU A 83 11.85 10.89 -5.06
N HIS A 84 12.54 10.64 -3.94
CA HIS A 84 13.94 10.23 -3.92
C HIS A 84 14.13 8.72 -4.04
N MET A 85 13.07 7.92 -3.88
CA MET A 85 13.15 6.46 -3.97
C MET A 85 13.32 6.03 -5.44
N PRO A 86 14.39 5.28 -5.79
CA PRO A 86 14.53 4.74 -7.13
C PRO A 86 13.47 3.66 -7.41
N PRO A 87 13.11 3.40 -8.67
CA PRO A 87 12.26 2.27 -9.03
C PRO A 87 12.84 0.95 -8.52
N MET A 88 12.11 0.27 -7.64
CA MET A 88 12.53 -1.00 -7.07
C MET A 88 12.18 -2.16 -7.99
N ILE A 89 13.17 -2.65 -8.74
CA ILE A 89 13.08 -3.89 -9.53
C ILE A 89 14.12 -4.85 -8.96
N SER A 90 13.69 -5.73 -8.05
CA SER A 90 14.56 -6.68 -7.36
C SER A 90 13.84 -8.01 -7.11
N ARG A 91 14.58 -9.01 -6.62
CA ARG A 91 14.04 -10.30 -6.20
C ARG A 91 13.16 -10.12 -4.95
N GLY A 92 11.93 -10.62 -5.02
CA GLY A 92 11.07 -10.77 -3.85
C GLY A 92 11.29 -12.12 -3.16
N VAL A 93 11.34 -12.13 -1.83
CA VAL A 93 11.39 -13.35 -1.00
C VAL A 93 10.18 -13.33 -0.06
N LEU A 94 9.24 -14.27 -0.25
CA LEU A 94 8.04 -14.39 0.57
C LEU A 94 8.28 -15.40 1.71
N LEU A 95 8.26 -14.92 2.95
CA LEU A 95 8.40 -15.73 4.16
C LEU A 95 7.02 -16.03 4.75
N ASP A 96 6.62 -17.31 4.77
CA ASP A 96 5.33 -17.74 5.30
C ASP A 96 5.38 -18.03 6.81
N VAL A 97 5.35 -16.94 7.60
CA VAL A 97 5.41 -17.03 9.06
C VAL A 97 4.15 -17.68 9.65
N SER A 98 2.95 -17.49 9.06
CA SER A 98 1.77 -18.20 9.56
C SER A 98 1.79 -19.70 9.24
N GLY A 99 2.49 -20.11 8.17
CA GLY A 99 2.77 -21.50 7.85
C GLY A 99 3.63 -22.21 8.92
N LEU A 100 4.57 -21.51 9.57
CA LEU A 100 5.40 -22.06 10.66
C LEU A 100 4.58 -22.47 11.88
N ASP A 101 3.53 -21.71 12.19
CA ASP A 101 2.60 -21.98 13.30
C ASP A 101 1.49 -22.97 12.86
N GLY A 102 1.59 -23.56 11.66
CA GLY A 102 0.64 -24.53 11.09
C GLY A 102 -0.70 -23.93 10.67
N GLY A 103 -0.82 -22.60 10.68
CA GLY A 103 -2.08 -21.87 10.53
C GLY A 103 -2.26 -21.22 9.16
N ALA A 104 -3.48 -20.76 8.90
CA ALA A 104 -3.76 -19.92 7.75
C ALA A 104 -3.44 -18.43 8.00
N PHE A 105 -3.35 -18.04 9.27
CA PHE A 105 -3.05 -16.69 9.78
C PHE A 105 -2.40 -16.83 11.16
N LEU A 106 -1.66 -15.80 11.59
CA LEU A 106 -1.15 -15.70 12.96
C LEU A 106 -2.27 -15.30 13.94
N GLU A 107 -2.28 -15.84 15.15
CA GLU A 107 -3.22 -15.38 16.19
C GLU A 107 -2.94 -13.92 16.60
N PRO A 108 -3.95 -13.17 17.08
CA PRO A 108 -3.81 -11.79 17.53
C PRO A 108 -2.67 -11.60 18.54
N GLY A 109 -1.86 -10.56 18.34
CA GLY A 109 -0.72 -10.25 19.22
C GLY A 109 0.49 -11.20 19.11
N ARG A 110 0.48 -12.16 18.16
CA ARG A 110 1.62 -13.07 17.93
C ARG A 110 2.77 -12.34 17.21
N VAL A 111 3.73 -11.84 18.00
CA VAL A 111 5.09 -11.45 17.56
C VAL A 111 5.10 -10.36 16.47
N VAL A 112 5.91 -10.44 15.39
CA VAL A 112 6.80 -11.50 14.88
C VAL A 112 8.27 -11.26 15.27
N ALA A 113 9.08 -12.32 15.44
CA ALA A 113 10.48 -12.23 15.87
C ALA A 113 11.48 -12.57 14.74
N PRO A 114 12.77 -12.14 14.85
CA PRO A 114 13.80 -12.47 13.85
C PRO A 114 14.02 -13.97 13.62
N ASP A 115 13.86 -14.79 14.68
CA ASP A 115 13.96 -16.26 14.60
C ASP A 115 12.89 -16.87 13.65
N ASP A 116 11.70 -16.28 13.62
CA ASP A 116 10.64 -16.73 12.70
C ASP A 116 11.00 -16.46 11.24
N LEU A 117 11.70 -15.35 10.97
CA LEU A 117 12.15 -15.02 9.62
C LEU A 117 13.25 -15.99 9.15
N ALA A 118 14.18 -16.36 10.04
CA ALA A 118 15.18 -17.39 9.77
C ALA A 118 14.52 -18.76 9.52
N ARG A 119 13.64 -19.20 10.42
CA ARG A 119 12.91 -20.47 10.28
C ARG A 119 12.04 -20.52 9.02
N ALA A 120 11.42 -19.42 8.62
CA ALA A 120 10.63 -19.34 7.40
C ALA A 120 11.51 -19.42 6.14
N ALA A 121 12.71 -18.83 6.18
CA ALA A 121 13.68 -18.92 5.09
C ALA A 121 14.25 -20.35 4.96
N ASP A 122 14.62 -20.98 6.08
CA ASP A 122 15.09 -22.37 6.14
C ASP A 122 14.02 -23.36 5.65
N ALA A 123 12.78 -23.22 6.13
CA ALA A 123 11.67 -24.11 5.75
C ALA A 123 11.25 -23.98 4.27
N ALA A 124 11.58 -22.85 3.63
CA ALA A 124 11.40 -22.62 2.20
C ALA A 124 12.67 -22.90 1.37
N GLU A 125 13.77 -23.31 2.01
CA GLU A 125 15.10 -23.51 1.40
C GLU A 125 15.62 -22.27 0.62
N VAL A 126 15.31 -21.05 1.09
CA VAL A 126 15.69 -19.78 0.44
C VAL A 126 16.73 -18.99 1.22
N ALA A 127 17.75 -18.49 0.51
CA ALA A 127 18.68 -17.51 1.05
C ALA A 127 18.22 -16.07 0.75
N ILE A 128 18.18 -15.23 1.79
CA ILE A 128 18.02 -13.77 1.69
C ILE A 128 19.39 -13.14 1.42
N GLY A 129 19.44 -12.22 0.46
CA GLY A 129 20.65 -11.53 0.00
C GLY A 129 20.49 -10.02 -0.04
N ALA A 130 21.60 -9.32 -0.24
CA ALA A 130 21.61 -7.86 -0.33
C ALA A 130 20.75 -7.37 -1.51
N GLY A 131 19.81 -6.48 -1.22
CA GLY A 131 18.90 -5.88 -2.20
C GLY A 131 17.59 -6.64 -2.42
N ASP A 132 17.36 -7.79 -1.78
CA ASP A 132 16.06 -8.47 -1.83
C ASP A 132 14.95 -7.64 -1.17
N ILE A 133 13.72 -7.81 -1.66
CA ILE A 133 12.51 -7.33 -1.01
C ILE A 133 11.90 -8.50 -0.23
N VAL A 134 12.04 -8.47 1.10
CA VAL A 134 11.46 -9.50 1.98
C VAL A 134 9.99 -9.17 2.26
N LEU A 135 9.10 -10.10 1.95
CA LEU A 135 7.66 -10.01 2.16
C LEU A 135 7.26 -11.00 3.28
N ILE A 136 6.54 -10.53 4.30
CA ILE A 136 6.14 -11.36 5.44
C ILE A 136 4.65 -11.71 5.31
N ARG A 137 4.34 -13.00 5.16
CA ARG A 137 2.95 -13.49 5.14
C ARG A 137 2.50 -13.81 6.57
N THR A 138 1.77 -12.87 7.17
CA THR A 138 1.04 -13.06 8.43
C THR A 138 -0.32 -13.73 8.23
N GLY A 139 -0.86 -13.69 7.01
CA GLY A 139 -2.17 -14.20 6.63
C GLY A 139 -3.35 -13.27 6.93
N TRP A 140 -3.12 -12.08 7.52
CA TRP A 140 -4.17 -11.18 8.04
C TRP A 140 -5.03 -10.47 6.99
N GLY A 141 -4.46 -10.16 5.82
CA GLY A 141 -5.18 -9.49 4.72
C GLY A 141 -6.47 -10.20 4.25
N ARG A 142 -6.67 -11.48 4.62
CA ARG A 142 -7.93 -12.23 4.39
C ARG A 142 -9.14 -11.65 5.11
N PHE A 143 -8.93 -10.90 6.20
CA PHE A 143 -10.01 -10.36 7.03
C PHE A 143 -10.41 -8.95 6.60
N PHE A 144 -9.57 -8.23 5.84
CA PHE A 144 -9.85 -6.89 5.35
C PHE A 144 -11.11 -6.87 4.48
N ALA A 145 -12.08 -6.02 4.82
CA ALA A 145 -13.40 -5.91 4.17
C ALA A 145 -14.26 -7.21 4.17
N VAL A 146 -13.85 -8.24 4.93
CA VAL A 146 -14.57 -9.52 5.09
C VAL A 146 -15.01 -9.73 6.54
N ASN A 147 -14.13 -9.44 7.50
CA ASN A 147 -14.39 -9.47 8.93
C ASN A 147 -13.52 -8.41 9.62
N ASN A 148 -13.96 -7.16 9.56
CA ASN A 148 -13.21 -6.00 10.06
C ASN A 148 -13.02 -6.07 11.59
N ASP A 149 -14.00 -6.58 12.33
CA ASP A 149 -13.93 -6.76 13.80
C ASP A 149 -12.81 -7.74 14.20
N ARG A 150 -12.53 -8.75 13.35
CA ARG A 150 -11.35 -9.61 13.52
C ARG A 150 -10.09 -8.88 13.07
N TYR A 151 -10.08 -8.23 11.90
CA TYR A 151 -8.92 -7.53 11.33
C TYR A 151 -8.27 -6.55 12.32
N LEU A 152 -9.08 -5.77 13.05
CA LEU A 152 -8.64 -4.80 14.06
C LEU A 152 -8.06 -5.41 15.35
N GLN A 153 -7.88 -6.73 15.44
CA GLN A 153 -7.30 -7.41 16.61
C GLN A 153 -5.81 -7.74 16.44
N GLY A 154 -5.28 -7.68 15.21
CA GLY A 154 -3.91 -8.12 14.91
C GLY A 154 -3.21 -7.35 13.78
N GLU A 155 -3.86 -6.31 13.26
CA GLU A 155 -3.21 -5.16 12.61
C GLU A 155 -3.60 -3.88 13.38
#